data_AF-A0A7W5LH10-F1
#
_entry.id   AF-A0A7W5LH10-F1
#
_cell.length_a   1.000
_cell.length_b   1.000
_cell.length_c   1.000
_cell.angle_alpha   90.00
_cell.angle_beta   90.00
_cell.angle_gamma   90.00
#
_symmetry.space_group_name_H-M   'P 1'
#
loop_
_entity.id
_entity.type
_entity.pdbx_description
1 polymer ?
#
loop_
_entity_poly.entity_id
_entity_poly.type
_entity_poly.pdbx_seq_one_letter_code
_entity_poly.pdbx_strand_id
1 'polypeptide(L)'
;MTNETIKSKMISKYLGKLGIVLDSTDLAVCQRAFDAILLKWNIARDNEDAEQTAATIIALYQQGIHDEDKLVTLASPHPQRK
;
A
#
# COMPACT_ATOMS: atom_id res chain seq x y z
N MET A 1 -10.52 -4.27 -21.22
CA MET A 1 -10.68 -4.61 -19.79
C MET A 1 -9.97 -3.56 -18.98
N THR A 2 -10.73 -2.80 -18.20
CA THR A 2 -10.42 -1.50 -17.60
C THR A 2 -9.35 -1.56 -16.49
N ASN A 3 -8.26 -0.81 -16.69
CA ASN A 3 -7.18 -0.59 -15.70
C ASN A 3 -7.66 0.07 -14.39
N GLU A 4 -8.92 0.50 -14.30
CA GLU A 4 -9.54 1.03 -13.08
C GLU A 4 -9.95 -0.07 -12.08
N THR A 5 -10.24 -1.29 -12.54
CA THR A 5 -10.66 -2.39 -11.65
C THR A 5 -9.46 -3.05 -10.93
N ILE A 6 -8.25 -2.90 -11.47
CA ILE A 6 -7.02 -3.46 -10.88
C ILE A 6 -6.50 -2.57 -9.74
N LYS A 7 -6.72 -1.25 -9.78
CA LYS A 7 -6.25 -0.29 -8.78
C LYS A 7 -6.71 -0.62 -7.36
N SER A 8 -7.96 -1.06 -7.19
CA SER A 8 -8.57 -1.29 -5.86
C SER A 8 -8.42 -2.73 -5.34
N LYS A 9 -8.11 -3.70 -6.21
CA LYS A 9 -8.20 -5.12 -5.87
C LYS A 9 -7.01 -5.66 -5.07
N MET A 10 -5.82 -5.06 -5.19
CA MET A 10 -4.61 -5.58 -4.51
C MET A 10 -4.70 -5.42 -3.01
N ILE A 11 -4.82 -4.19 -2.49
CA ILE A 11 -4.95 -3.96 -1.03
C ILE A 11 -6.14 -4.74 -0.46
N SER A 12 -7.29 -4.72 -1.14
CA SER A 12 -8.49 -5.46 -0.72
C SER A 12 -8.28 -6.99 -0.66
N LYS A 13 -7.57 -7.57 -1.63
CA LYS A 13 -7.22 -9.00 -1.66
C LYS A 13 -6.24 -9.37 -0.55
N TYR A 14 -5.27 -8.49 -0.28
CA TYR A 14 -4.29 -8.68 0.80
C TYR A 14 -4.92 -8.63 2.18
N LEU A 15 -5.84 -7.71 2.41
CA LEU A 15 -6.61 -7.61 3.66
C LEU A 15 -7.44 -8.87 3.91
N GLY A 16 -8.10 -9.41 2.87
CA GLY A 16 -8.80 -10.68 2.95
C GLY A 16 -7.88 -11.87 3.27
N LYS A 17 -6.64 -11.87 2.75
CA LYS A 17 -5.64 -12.91 3.04
C LYS A 17 -5.10 -12.83 4.48
N LEU A 18 -4.98 -11.63 5.02
CA LEU A 18 -4.46 -11.38 6.37
C LEU A 18 -5.55 -11.39 7.46
N GLY A 19 -6.84 -11.49 7.07
CA GLY A 19 -7.97 -11.45 8.01
C GLY A 19 -8.19 -10.09 8.64
N ILE A 20 -7.72 -9.02 7.99
CA ILE A 20 -7.79 -7.65 8.50
C ILE A 20 -9.04 -6.98 7.94
N VAL A 21 -9.90 -6.49 8.82
CA VAL A 21 -11.07 -5.70 8.46
C VAL A 21 -10.71 -4.23 8.69
N LEU A 22 -10.36 -3.52 7.62
CA LEU A 22 -10.20 -2.07 7.62
C LEU A 22 -11.53 -1.41 7.22
N ASP A 23 -11.86 -0.27 7.83
CA ASP A 23 -12.99 0.52 7.37
C ASP A 23 -12.71 1.09 5.97
N SER A 24 -13.76 1.42 5.23
CA SER A 24 -13.66 2.03 3.89
C SER A 24 -12.77 3.28 3.90
N THR A 25 -12.77 4.02 5.01
CA THR A 25 -11.95 5.21 5.23
C THR A 25 -10.47 4.84 5.39
N ASP A 26 -10.16 3.82 6.18
CA ASP A 26 -8.80 3.33 6.41
C ASP A 26 -8.19 2.77 5.11
N LEU A 27 -9.02 2.05 4.34
CA LEU A 27 -8.65 1.52 3.02
C LEU A 27 -8.24 2.64 2.07
N ALA A 28 -8.99 3.76 2.07
CA ALA A 28 -8.72 4.90 1.21
C ALA A 28 -7.39 5.59 1.55
N VAL A 29 -7.06 5.70 2.85
CA VAL A 29 -5.76 6.24 3.30
C VAL A 29 -4.62 5.30 2.88
N CYS A 30 -4.75 4.00 3.12
CA CYS A 30 -3.75 3.02 2.72
C CYS A 30 -3.54 3.00 1.20
N GLN A 31 -4.61 3.09 0.42
CA GLN A 31 -4.55 3.17 -1.04
C GLN A 31 -3.88 4.44 -1.54
N ARG A 32 -4.13 5.60 -0.93
CA ARG A 32 -3.48 6.86 -1.30
C ARG A 32 -1.98 6.83 -1.03
N ALA A 33 -1.59 6.40 0.18
CA ALA A 33 -0.18 6.24 0.51
C ALA A 33 0.52 5.26 -0.46
N PHE A 34 -0.16 4.17 -0.80
CA PHE A 34 0.35 3.17 -1.73
C PHE A 34 0.54 3.72 -3.14
N ASP A 35 -0.49 4.36 -3.71
CA ASP A 35 -0.42 4.94 -5.05
C ASP A 35 0.64 6.05 -5.11
N ALA A 36 0.79 6.86 -4.06
CA ALA A 36 1.85 7.85 -3.95
C ALA A 36 3.25 7.24 -4.01
N ILE A 37 3.51 6.13 -3.31
CA ILE A 37 4.80 5.44 -3.35
C ILE A 37 5.04 4.85 -4.74
N LEU A 38 4.05 4.15 -5.30
CA LEU A 38 4.17 3.54 -6.63
C LEU A 38 4.47 4.58 -7.70
N LEU A 39 3.80 5.74 -7.64
CA LEU A 39 3.98 6.83 -8.58
C LEU A 39 5.33 7.53 -8.38
N LYS A 40 5.76 7.69 -7.13
CA LYS A 40 7.07 8.28 -6.78
C LYS A 40 8.26 7.41 -7.19
N TRP A 41 8.11 6.09 -7.10
CA TRP A 41 9.16 5.11 -7.41
C TRP A 41 8.99 4.45 -8.78
N ASN A 42 7.96 4.82 -9.53
CA ASN A 42 7.57 4.21 -10.81
C ASN A 42 7.49 2.66 -10.75
N ILE A 43 6.99 2.14 -9.63
CA ILE A 43 6.85 0.70 -9.40
C ILE A 43 5.56 0.23 -10.06
N ALA A 44 5.66 -0.86 -10.83
CA ALA A 44 4.48 -1.49 -11.37
C ALA A 44 3.64 -2.11 -10.24
N ARG A 45 2.33 -1.84 -10.25
CA ARG A 45 1.37 -2.37 -9.26
C ARG A 45 1.26 -3.89 -9.17
N ASP A 46 1.89 -4.59 -10.11
CA ASP A 46 1.92 -6.05 -10.24
C ASP A 46 3.30 -6.64 -9.88
N ASN A 47 4.20 -5.83 -9.32
CA ASN A 47 5.54 -6.27 -8.94
C ASN A 47 5.60 -6.69 -7.46
N GLU A 48 6.55 -7.55 -7.10
CA GLU A 48 6.79 -7.97 -5.71
C GLU A 48 7.01 -6.77 -4.78
N ASP A 49 7.66 -5.71 -5.28
CA ASP A 49 7.84 -4.45 -4.55
C ASP A 49 6.51 -3.77 -4.20
N ALA A 50 5.50 -3.85 -5.07
CA ALA A 50 4.18 -3.31 -4.82
C ALA A 50 3.44 -4.14 -3.75
N GLU A 51 3.55 -5.46 -3.81
CA GLU A 51 2.98 -6.34 -2.80
C GLU A 51 3.63 -6.10 -1.42
N GLN A 52 4.95 -5.98 -1.38
CA GLN A 52 5.72 -5.67 -0.18
C GLN A 52 5.35 -4.29 0.39
N THR A 53 5.22 -3.28 -0.47
CA THR A 53 4.85 -1.91 -0.05
C THR A 53 3.44 -1.91 0.56
N ALA A 54 2.47 -2.58 -0.07
CA ALA A 54 1.11 -2.67 0.45
C ALA A 54 1.08 -3.37 1.83
N ALA A 55 1.83 -4.46 1.99
CA ALA A 55 1.96 -5.15 3.27
C ALA A 55 2.58 -4.26 4.36
N THR A 56 3.63 -3.50 4.01
CA THR A 56 4.27 -2.56 4.94
C THR A 56 3.33 -1.43 5.36
N ILE A 57 2.58 -0.82 4.43
CA ILE A 57 1.60 0.23 4.76
C ILE A 57 0.57 -0.30 5.75
N ILE A 58 -0.01 -1.47 5.49
CA ILE A 58 -1.03 -2.07 6.37
C ILE A 58 -0.43 -2.38 7.74
N ALA A 59 0.78 -2.94 7.79
CA ALA A 59 1.46 -3.25 9.05
C ALA A 59 1.76 -1.99 9.88
N LEU A 60 2.16 -0.89 9.24
CA LEU A 60 2.37 0.40 9.90
C LEU A 60 1.06 1.02 10.38
N TYR A 61 -0.01 0.89 9.59
CA TYR A 61 -1.35 1.32 9.98
C TYR A 61 -1.81 0.59 11.26
N GLN A 62 -1.60 -0.72 11.32
CA GLN A 62 -1.88 -1.54 12.51
C GLN A 62 -1.03 -1.19 13.72
N GLN A 63 0.17 -0.65 13.52
CA GLN A 63 1.00 -0.12 14.61
C GLN A 63 0.49 1.22 15.16
N GLY A 64 -0.60 1.76 14.61
CA GLY A 64 -1.16 3.05 15.00
C GLY A 64 -0.60 4.23 14.21
N ILE A 65 0.05 3.99 13.07
CA ILE A 65 0.52 5.05 12.16
C ILE A 65 -0.56 5.29 11.10
N HIS A 66 -1.46 6.23 11.40
CA HIS A 66 -2.54 6.62 10.48
C HIS A 66 -2.17 7.83 9.61
N ASP A 67 -0.92 8.29 9.70
CA ASP A 67 -0.43 9.48 9.02
C ASP A 67 0.11 9.10 7.63
N GLU A 68 -0.49 9.67 6.57
CA GLU A 68 -0.16 9.37 5.17
C GLU A 68 1.33 9.61 4.87
N ASP A 69 1.89 10.74 5.32
CA ASP A 69 3.28 11.10 5.04
C ASP A 69 4.26 10.16 5.73
N LYS A 70 3.96 9.75 6.98
CA LYS A 70 4.74 8.73 7.69
C LYS A 70 4.63 7.36 7.04
N LEU A 71 3.42 6.96 6.62
CA LEU A 71 3.21 5.70 5.91
C LEU A 71 4.01 5.67 4.62
N VAL A 72 3.96 6.75 3.83
CA VAL A 72 4.73 6.89 2.59
C VAL A 72 6.23 6.85 2.88
N THR A 73 6.70 7.55 3.90
CA THR A 73 8.12 7.62 4.25
C THR A 73 8.66 6.26 4.72
N LEU A 74 7.91 5.53 5.53
CA LEU A 74 8.32 4.26 6.12
C LEU A 74 8.09 3.06 5.19
N ALA A 75 7.04 3.09 4.38
CA ALA A 75 6.73 2.04 3.41
C ALA A 75 7.39 2.27 2.05
N SER A 76 7.95 3.46 1.79
CA SER A 76 8.80 3.66 0.62
C SER A 76 9.90 2.61 0.65
N PRO A 77 10.07 1.82 -0.42
CA PRO A 77 11.18 0.88 -0.49
C PRO A 77 12.45 1.69 -0.35
N HIS A 78 13.09 1.58 0.82
CA HIS A 78 14.34 2.26 1.08
C HIS A 78 15.28 1.76 -0.03
N PRO A 79 15.94 2.64 -0.79
CA PRO A 79 16.97 2.21 -1.71
C PRO A 79 18.09 1.67 -0.82
N GLN A 80 18.03 0.36 -0.52
CA GLN A 80 19.13 -0.31 0.14
C GLN A 80 20.32 -0.08 -0.79
N ARG A 81 21.24 0.72 -0.28
CA ARG A 81 22.48 1.06 -0.94
C ARG A 81 23.18 -0.25 -1.29
N LYS A 82 23.24 -0.53 -2.59
CA LYS A 82 24.32 -1.16 -3.35
C LYS A 82 24.70 -2.60 -2.99
#